data_AF-R7YMS2-F1
#
_entry.id   AF-R7YMS2-F1
#
_cell.length_a   1.000
_cell.length_b   1.000
_cell.length_c   1.000
_cell.angle_alpha   90.00
_cell.angle_beta   90.00
_cell.angle_gamma   90.00
#
_symmetry.space_group_name_H-M   'P 1'
#
loop_
_entity.id
_entity.type
_entity.pdbx_description
1 polymer ?
#
loop_
_entity_poly.entity_id
_entity_poly.type
_entity_poly.pdbx_seq_one_letter_code
_entity_poly.pdbx_strand_id
1 'polypeptide(L)'
;MPQTIRNIEDKFHVTQGTPKEVDTTHENGMRITLHICPECGTMIYKEGDSDDLKGMAIVQAGTLDEGLQGAGPDAELWIKHRPEWLGELKGVGQAMEFQ
;
A
#
# COMPACT_ATOMS: atom_id res chain seq x y z
N MET A 1 -15.54 1.13 2.79
CA MET A 1 -14.67 2.32 2.63
C MET A 1 -13.46 1.96 3.45
N PRO A 2 -12.31 1.66 2.80
CA PRO A 2 -11.10 1.35 3.56
C PRO A 2 -10.84 2.53 4.47
N GLN A 3 -10.42 2.26 5.70
CA GLN A 3 -9.93 3.31 6.58
C GLN A 3 -8.57 3.78 6.03
N THR A 4 -8.63 4.54 4.95
CA THR A 4 -7.49 5.28 4.43
C THR A 4 -7.08 6.24 5.53
N ILE A 5 -5.93 5.97 6.16
CA ILE A 5 -5.30 6.92 7.07
C ILE A 5 -4.89 8.12 6.22
N ARG A 6 -5.79 9.10 6.11
CA ARG A 6 -5.49 10.43 5.61
C ARG A 6 -4.83 11.19 6.75
N ASN A 7 -3.74 11.89 6.43
CA ASN A 7 -2.85 12.59 7.36
C ASN A 7 -2.02 11.63 8.23
N ILE A 8 -0.99 11.08 7.59
CA ILE A 8 0.02 10.17 8.15
C ILE A 8 0.69 10.70 9.44
N GLU A 9 0.91 12.02 9.54
CA GLU A 9 1.78 12.64 10.54
C GLU A 9 1.41 12.31 12.00
N ASP A 10 0.12 12.13 12.31
CA ASP A 10 -0.34 11.82 13.66
C ASP A 10 -0.62 10.33 13.90
N LYS A 11 -0.77 9.53 12.84
CA LYS A 11 -1.30 8.16 12.92
C LYS A 11 -0.30 7.07 12.57
N PHE A 12 0.82 7.45 11.97
CA PHE A 12 1.89 6.54 11.60
C PHE A 12 3.24 7.19 11.90
N HIS A 13 4.09 6.47 12.62
CA HIS A 13 5.45 6.90 12.88
C HIS A 13 6.36 5.67 12.94
N VAL A 14 7.59 5.84 12.45
CA VAL A 14 8.66 4.86 12.65
C VAL A 14 9.09 4.93 14.12
N THR A 15 8.89 3.85 14.86
CA THR A 15 9.21 3.79 16.30
C THR A 15 10.69 3.55 16.56
N GLN A 16 11.38 2.84 15.66
CA GLN A 16 12.78 2.47 15.79
C GLN A 16 13.47 2.34 14.42
N GLY A 17 14.79 2.56 14.41
CA GLY A 17 15.62 2.48 13.22
C GLY A 17 15.46 3.66 12.27
N THR A 18 16.18 3.62 11.15
CA THR A 18 16.10 4.62 10.08
C THR A 18 15.97 3.89 8.76
N PRO A 19 14.78 3.88 8.14
CA PRO A 19 14.59 3.24 6.84
C PRO A 19 15.49 3.86 5.78
N LYS A 20 15.93 3.04 4.82
CA LYS A 20 16.54 3.50 3.58
C LYS A 20 15.42 3.85 2.59
N GLU A 21 15.53 5.01 1.98
CA GLU A 21 14.62 5.47 0.93
C GLU A 21 15.09 5.01 -0.46
N VAL A 22 14.14 4.54 -1.27
CA VAL A 22 14.36 4.19 -2.68
C VAL A 22 13.18 4.69 -3.49
N ASP A 23 13.45 5.55 -4.47
CA ASP A 23 12.43 6.04 -5.39
C ASP A 23 12.26 5.12 -6.60
N THR A 24 11.02 4.97 -7.04
CA THR A 24 10.64 4.32 -8.29
C THR A 24 9.51 5.08 -8.98
N THR A 25 9.43 4.95 -10.30
CA THR A 25 8.34 5.55 -11.09
C THR A 25 7.32 4.47 -11.43
N HIS A 26 6.07 4.70 -11.04
CA HIS A 26 4.95 3.86 -11.37
C HIS A 26 4.53 4.06 -12.85
N GLU A 27 3.80 3.11 -13.42
CA GLU A 27 3.47 3.12 -14.87
C GLU A 27 2.65 4.33 -15.33
N ASN A 28 1.93 4.98 -14.41
CA ASN A 28 1.18 6.22 -14.66
C ASN A 28 2.00 7.50 -14.41
N GLY A 29 3.31 7.40 -14.15
CA GLY A 29 4.20 8.53 -13.91
C GLY A 29 4.32 8.99 -12.47
N MET A 30 3.51 8.45 -11.55
CA MET A 30 3.61 8.73 -10.11
C MET A 30 4.96 8.29 -9.55
N ARG A 31 5.60 9.14 -8.73
CA ARG A 31 6.77 8.72 -7.94
C ARG A 31 6.29 8.00 -6.69
N ILE A 32 6.83 6.81 -6.48
CA ILE A 32 6.67 6.03 -5.26
C ILE A 32 8.00 6.03 -4.52
N THR A 33 7.98 6.44 -3.26
CA THR A 33 9.14 6.34 -2.36
C THR A 33 8.93 5.13 -1.44
N LEU A 34 9.86 4.18 -1.50
CA LEU A 34 9.86 2.97 -0.67
C LEU A 34 10.75 3.19 0.55
N HIS A 35 10.24 2.85 1.73
CA HIS A 35 10.97 2.91 3.00
C HIS A 35 11.33 1.50 3.45
N ILE A 36 12.61 1.14 3.36
CA ILE A 36 13.09 -0.24 3.46
C ILE A 36 14.04 -0.41 4.65
N CYS A 37 13.90 -1.51 5.41
CA CYS A 37 14.89 -1.88 6.42
C CYS A 37 16.25 -2.19 5.76
N PRO A 38 17.34 -1.49 6.12
CA PRO A 38 18.64 -1.68 5.45
C PRO A 38 19.31 -3.02 5.76
N GLU A 39 18.87 -3.72 6.81
CA GLU A 39 19.49 -4.98 7.26
C GLU A 39 18.83 -6.21 6.62
N CYS A 40 17.50 -6.27 6.60
CA CYS A 40 16.75 -7.44 6.09
C CYS A 40 16.06 -7.20 4.74
N GLY A 41 16.04 -5.98 4.22
CA GLY A 41 15.43 -5.64 2.93
C GLY A 41 13.90 -5.60 2.93
N THR A 42 13.24 -5.75 4.09
CA THR A 42 11.78 -5.67 4.18
C THR A 42 11.30 -4.23 3.95
N MET A 43 10.33 -4.04 3.06
CA MET A 43 9.65 -2.75 2.88
C MET A 43 8.67 -2.52 4.04
N ILE A 44 8.94 -1.48 4.82
CA ILE A 44 8.17 -1.08 6.00
C ILE A 44 6.89 -0.37 5.56
N TYR A 45 7.03 0.65 4.71
CA TYR A 45 5.92 1.35 4.08
C TYR A 45 6.36 2.01 2.77
N LYS A 46 5.39 2.51 2.00
CA LYS A 46 5.65 3.35 0.84
C LYS A 46 4.66 4.51 0.78
N GLU A 47 5.06 5.57 0.11
CA GLU A 47 4.24 6.75 -0.17
C GLU A 47 4.28 7.08 -1.66
N GLY A 48 3.23 7.74 -2.13
CA GLY A 48 3.12 8.21 -3.50
C GLY A 48 2.92 9.73 -3.54
N ASP A 49 3.42 10.38 -4.58
CA ASP A 49 3.29 11.83 -4.76
C ASP A 49 2.01 12.26 -5.51
N SER A 50 1.21 11.30 -6.00
CA SER A 50 -0.11 11.60 -6.58
C SER A 50 -1.10 12.08 -5.52
N ASP A 51 -2.10 12.86 -5.93
CA ASP A 51 -3.13 13.37 -5.03
C ASP A 51 -3.91 12.24 -4.31
N ASP A 52 -4.04 11.07 -4.96
CA ASP A 52 -4.72 9.89 -4.40
C ASP A 52 -3.92 9.16 -3.32
N LEU A 53 -2.61 9.41 -3.19
CA LEU A 53 -1.74 8.78 -2.19
C LEU A 53 -1.03 9.78 -1.27
N LYS A 54 -1.06 11.06 -1.61
CA LYS A 54 -0.37 12.10 -0.85
C LYS A 54 -0.86 12.12 0.60
N GLY A 55 0.10 12.07 1.52
CA GLY A 55 -0.19 12.06 2.96
C GLY A 55 -0.69 10.72 3.50
N MET A 56 -0.49 9.62 2.76
CA MET A 56 -0.78 8.25 3.19
C MET A 56 0.49 7.41 3.30
N ALA A 57 0.56 6.54 4.31
CA ALA A 57 1.48 5.41 4.33
C ALA A 57 0.76 4.15 3.84
N ILE A 58 1.30 3.52 2.81
CA ILE A 58 0.85 2.20 2.36
C ILE A 58 1.73 1.16 3.06
N VAL A 59 1.09 0.35 3.90
CA VAL A 59 1.73 -0.77 4.62
C VAL A 59 1.28 -2.09 4.00
N GLN A 60 2.20 -3.06 3.91
CA GLN A 60 1.84 -4.39 3.46
C GLN A 60 1.16 -5.16 4.59
N ALA A 61 -0.09 -5.56 4.40
CA ALA A 61 -0.85 -6.29 5.43
C ALA A 61 -0.08 -7.50 6.00
N GLY A 62 0.65 -8.24 5.16
CA GLY A 62 1.43 -9.41 5.59
C GLY A 62 2.57 -9.13 6.58
N THR A 63 2.91 -7.86 6.84
CA THR A 63 3.93 -7.46 7.84
C THR A 63 3.33 -7.06 9.19
N LEU A 64 2.01 -7.16 9.36
CA LEU A 64 1.33 -6.84 10.62
C LEU A 64 1.17 -8.09 11.49
N ASP A 65 1.55 -8.00 12.77
CA ASP A 65 1.33 -9.08 13.74
C ASP A 65 -0.13 -9.15 14.22
N GLU A 66 -0.83 -8.01 14.24
CA GLU A 66 -2.19 -7.87 14.78
C GLU A 66 -3.10 -7.05 13.83
N GLY A 67 -4.42 -7.13 14.03
CA GLY A 67 -5.40 -6.29 13.33
C GLY A 67 -5.83 -6.75 11.94
N LEU A 68 -5.27 -7.85 11.42
CA LEU A 68 -5.59 -8.36 10.07
C LEU A 68 -7.03 -8.85 9.90
N GLN A 69 -7.63 -9.34 10.99
CA GLN A 69 -8.89 -10.08 10.94
C GLN A 69 -10.06 -9.16 10.57
N GLY A 70 -9.91 -7.85 10.82
CA GLY A 70 -10.87 -6.82 10.39
C GLY A 70 -10.41 -6.01 9.16
N ALA A 71 -9.23 -6.29 8.61
CA ALA A 71 -8.60 -5.52 7.54
C ALA A 71 -8.59 -6.29 6.20
N GLY A 72 -9.72 -6.92 5.87
CA GLY A 72 -9.92 -7.53 4.55
C GLY A 72 -9.86 -6.47 3.43
N PRO A 73 -9.61 -6.88 2.18
CA PRO A 73 -9.51 -5.95 1.06
C PRO A 73 -10.86 -5.29 0.77
N ASP A 74 -10.87 -3.96 0.61
CA ASP A 74 -12.03 -3.22 0.10
C ASP A 74 -12.12 -3.25 -1.43
N ALA A 75 -11.00 -3.50 -2.13
CA ALA A 75 -10.94 -3.53 -3.59
C ALA A 75 -9.80 -4.42 -4.11
N GLU A 76 -10.01 -4.94 -5.32
CA GLU A 76 -8.99 -5.56 -6.17
C GLU A 76 -8.55 -4.56 -7.23
N LEU A 77 -7.25 -4.25 -7.25
CA LEU A 77 -6.64 -3.35 -8.23
C LEU A 77 -6.05 -4.16 -9.38
N TRP A 78 -6.03 -3.57 -10.57
CA TRP A 78 -5.44 -4.16 -11.78
C TRP A 78 -6.09 -5.47 -12.23
N ILE A 79 -7.42 -5.58 -12.11
CA ILE A 79 -8.15 -6.82 -12.42
C ILE A 79 -8.01 -7.27 -13.89
N LYS A 80 -7.56 -6.38 -14.78
CA LYS A 80 -7.17 -6.72 -16.17
C LYS A 80 -6.05 -7.77 -16.25
N HIS A 81 -5.29 -7.96 -15.16
CA HIS A 81 -4.22 -8.95 -15.03
C HIS A 81 -4.61 -10.16 -14.18
N ARG A 82 -5.88 -10.27 -13.74
CA ARG A 82 -6.36 -11.41 -12.95
C ARG A 82 -6.18 -12.72 -13.72
N PRO A 83 -5.51 -13.73 -13.15
CA PRO A 83 -5.44 -15.06 -13.75
C PRO A 83 -6.84 -15.69 -13.85
N GLU A 84 -7.14 -16.38 -14.95
CA GLU A 84 -8.48 -16.95 -15.19
C GLU A 84 -8.95 -17.95 -14.11
N TRP A 85 -8.01 -18.60 -13.40
CA TRP A 85 -8.32 -19.55 -12.34
C TRP A 85 -8.70 -18.90 -11.00
N LEU A 86 -8.47 -17.59 -10.84
CA LEU A 86 -8.76 -16.85 -9.62
C LEU A 86 -10.10 -16.11 -9.80
N GLY A 87 -11.09 -16.41 -8.96
CA GLY A 87 -12.38 -15.70 -8.96
C GLY A 87 -12.32 -14.34 -8.28
N GLU A 88 -13.34 -13.52 -8.52
CA GLU A 88 -13.56 -12.25 -7.82
C GLU A 88 -13.78 -12.44 -6.33
N LEU A 89 -13.21 -11.55 -5.52
CA LEU A 89 -13.57 -11.47 -4.12
C LEU A 89 -14.96 -10.86 -3.97
N LYS A 90 -15.85 -11.59 -3.28
CA LYS A 90 -17.25 -11.18 -3.14
C LYS A 90 -17.36 -9.88 -2.35
N GLY A 91 -18.03 -8.89 -2.93
CA GLY A 91 -18.39 -7.64 -2.25
C GLY A 91 -17.27 -6.61 -2.16
N VAL A 92 -16.17 -6.80 -2.88
CA VAL A 92 -15.06 -5.83 -2.95
C VAL A 92 -15.07 -5.10 -4.29
N GLY A 93 -14.62 -3.85 -4.29
CA GLY A 93 -14.48 -3.03 -5.50
C GLY A 93 -13.54 -3.66 -6.53
N GLN A 94 -13.75 -3.38 -7.80
CA GLN A 94 -13.01 -3.97 -8.92
C GLN A 94 -12.45 -2.83 -9.79
N ALA A 95 -11.13 -2.70 -9.88
CA ALA A 95 -10.49 -1.60 -10.62
C ALA A 95 -9.56 -2.12 -11.72
N MET A 96 -9.76 -1.63 -12.94
CA MET A 96 -8.92 -2.00 -14.11
C MET A 96 -7.52 -1.39 -14.06
N GLU A 97 -7.41 -0.23 -13.41
CA GLU A 97 -6.20 0.56 -13.26
C GLU A 97 -6.22 1.35 -11.96
N PHE A 98 -5.08 1.92 -11.60
CA PHE A 98 -4.96 2.86 -10.49
C PHE A 98 -5.58 4.21 -10.92
N GLN A 99 -6.65 4.62 -10.25
CA GLN A 99 -7.34 5.89 -10.46
C GLN A 99 -6.69 6.99 -9.66
#